data_AF-Q1K487-F1
#
_entry.id   AF-Q1K487-F1
#
_cell.length_a   1.000
_cell.length_b   1.000
_cell.length_c   1.000
_cell.angle_alpha   90.00
_cell.angle_beta   90.00
_cell.angle_gamma   90.00
#
_symmetry.space_group_name_H-M   'P 1'
#
loop_
_entity.id
_entity.type
_entity.pdbx_description
1 polymer ?
#
loop_
_entity_poly.entity_id
_entity_poly.type
_entity_poly.pdbx_seq_one_letter_code
_entity_poly.pdbx_strand_id
1 'polypeptide(L)'
;MTVQQLHEKIEQQRQPEHDFIAWTEPGHSSDQVELLDYFLCHRLEKIDKIETFTLMTLEDLWQRLQSLQGDKLSRHWRKKVEVMDWQVTEANGRERVRSCSYRPEGVLAVYEEILARQTP
;
A
#
# COMPACT_ATOMS: atom_id res chain seq x y z
N MET A 1 15.01 12.68 8.59
CA MET A 1 14.17 13.78 9.09
C MET A 1 13.59 13.39 10.43
N THR A 2 13.28 14.37 11.29
CA THR A 2 12.57 14.13 12.56
C THR A 2 11.07 13.98 12.34
N VAL A 3 10.37 13.46 13.35
CA VAL A 3 8.90 13.33 13.38
C VAL A 3 8.20 14.66 13.10
N GLN A 4 8.61 15.74 13.78
CA GLN A 4 8.01 17.06 13.58
C GLN A 4 8.19 17.57 12.15
N GLN A 5 9.39 17.42 11.59
CA GLN A 5 9.68 17.83 10.20
C GLN A 5 8.85 17.02 9.19
N LEU A 6 8.61 15.74 9.47
CA LEU A 6 7.76 14.92 8.63
C LEU A 6 6.31 15.43 8.68
N HIS A 7 5.78 15.70 9.88
CA HIS A 7 4.40 16.18 10.05
C HIS A 7 4.16 17.44 9.23
N GLU A 8 5.04 18.45 9.38
CA GLU A 8 4.96 19.71 8.63
C GLU A 8 5.00 19.48 7.11
N LYS A 9 5.85 18.56 6.64
CA LYS A 9 5.94 18.23 5.21
C LYS A 9 4.70 17.49 4.69
N ILE A 10 4.14 16.57 5.48
CA ILE A 10 2.91 15.87 5.12
C ILE A 10 1.77 16.89 5.05
N GLU A 11 1.61 17.76 6.03
CA GLU A 11 0.56 18.79 6.02
C GLU A 11 0.66 19.72 4.80
N GLN A 12 1.87 20.03 4.33
CA GLN A 12 2.09 20.87 3.15
C GLN A 12 1.81 20.14 1.82
N GLN A 13 2.01 18.82 1.77
CA GLN A 13 1.92 18.03 0.53
C GLN A 13 0.64 17.20 0.42
N ARG A 14 -0.06 16.97 1.54
CA ARG A 14 -1.24 16.11 1.60
C ARG A 14 -2.37 16.71 0.77
N GLN A 15 -2.96 15.86 -0.06
CA GLN A 15 -4.17 16.15 -0.82
C GLN A 15 -5.26 15.15 -0.37
N PRO A 16 -6.56 15.48 -0.56
CA PRO A 16 -7.67 14.60 -0.17
C PRO A 16 -7.58 13.17 -0.74
N GLU A 17 -6.97 13.01 -1.91
CA GLU A 17 -6.75 11.74 -2.60
C GLU A 17 -5.55 10.92 -2.10
N HIS A 18 -4.73 11.47 -1.22
CA HIS A 18 -3.62 10.73 -0.61
C HIS A 18 -4.13 9.82 0.50
N ASP A 19 -4.28 8.55 0.17
CA ASP A 19 -4.74 7.50 1.09
C ASP A 19 -3.58 6.81 1.82
N PHE A 20 -2.36 6.85 1.25
CA PHE A 20 -1.22 6.10 1.76
C PHE A 20 0.04 6.94 1.93
N ILE A 21 0.96 6.39 2.71
CA ILE A 21 2.35 6.82 2.81
C ILE A 21 3.29 5.65 2.59
N ALA A 22 4.23 5.81 1.66
CA ALA A 22 5.42 4.98 1.55
C ALA A 22 6.56 5.68 2.30
N TRP A 23 7.29 4.98 3.16
CA TRP A 23 8.37 5.58 3.96
C TRP A 23 9.50 4.59 4.24
N THR A 24 10.71 5.11 4.48
CA THR A 24 11.90 4.30 4.78
C THR A 24 12.56 4.74 6.08
N GLU A 25 13.06 3.78 6.84
CA GLU A 25 13.99 4.03 7.95
C GLU A 25 15.44 4.06 7.44
N PRO A 26 16.31 4.84 8.09
CA PRO A 26 17.74 4.84 7.76
C PRO A 26 18.33 3.43 7.74
N GLY A 27 18.90 3.04 6.60
CA GLY A 27 19.55 1.74 6.44
C GLY A 27 18.63 0.60 6.01
N HIS A 28 17.34 0.87 5.78
CA HIS A 28 16.41 -0.08 5.17
C HIS A 28 16.38 0.10 3.65
N SER A 29 16.43 -1.00 2.90
CA SER A 29 16.44 -0.99 1.43
C SER A 29 15.05 -0.92 0.78
N SER A 30 13.99 -1.12 1.57
CA SER A 30 12.62 -1.24 1.09
C SER A 30 11.72 -0.29 1.86
N ASP A 31 10.76 0.31 1.15
CA ASP A 31 9.76 1.17 1.75
C ASP A 31 8.66 0.35 2.43
N GLN A 32 8.20 0.86 3.56
CA GLN A 32 6.99 0.41 4.22
C GLN A 32 5.83 1.25 3.70
N VAL A 33 4.72 0.60 3.35
CA VAL A 33 3.50 1.28 2.88
C VAL A 33 2.41 1.09 3.93
N GLU A 34 1.79 2.18 4.36
CA GLU A 34 0.68 2.16 5.33
C GLU A 34 -0.42 3.14 4.91
N LEU A 35 -1.62 2.99 5.48
CA LEU A 35 -2.66 4.03 5.38
C LEU A 35 -2.15 5.30 6.05
N LEU A 36 -2.31 6.43 5.37
CA LEU A 36 -1.76 7.72 5.81
C LEU A 36 -2.31 8.12 7.19
N ASP A 37 -3.62 8.00 7.38
CA ASP A 37 -4.24 8.38 8.67
C ASP A 37 -3.82 7.45 9.81
N TYR A 38 -3.72 6.15 9.54
CA TYR A 38 -3.21 5.19 10.53
C TYR A 38 -1.77 5.52 10.92
N PHE A 39 -0.93 5.81 9.92
CA PHE A 39 0.46 6.15 10.14
C PHE A 39 0.61 7.40 11.02
N LEU A 40 -0.12 8.48 10.70
CA LEU A 40 -0.09 9.73 11.45
C LEU A 40 -0.57 9.55 12.90
N CYS A 41 -1.64 8.77 13.11
CA CYS A 41 -2.23 8.61 14.45
C CYS A 41 -1.52 7.59 15.34
N HIS A 42 -0.86 6.57 14.78
CA HIS A 42 -0.44 5.40 15.55
C HIS A 42 1.01 4.95 15.35
N ARG A 43 1.63 5.32 14.24
CA ARG A 43 2.98 4.88 13.89
C ARG A 43 4.01 5.98 14.06
N LEU A 44 3.70 7.20 13.63
CA LEU A 44 4.65 8.30 13.51
C LEU A 44 5.44 8.56 14.81
N GLU A 45 4.78 8.57 15.96
CA GLU A 45 5.42 8.81 17.26
C GLU A 45 6.38 7.69 17.71
N LYS A 46 6.32 6.52 17.07
CA LYS A 46 7.14 5.34 17.40
C LYS A 46 8.38 5.21 16.52
N ILE A 47 8.58 6.12 15.56
CA ILE A 47 9.69 6.10 14.62
C ILE A 47 10.66 7.23 14.97
N ASP A 48 11.91 6.89 15.28
CA ASP A 48 12.91 7.87 15.66
C ASP A 48 13.35 8.76 14.48
N LYS A 49 13.49 8.16 13.29
CA LYS A 49 14.01 8.84 12.10
C LYS A 49 13.46 8.22 10.83
N ILE A 50 13.03 9.08 9.92
CA ILE A 50 12.62 8.70 8.56
C ILE A 50 13.67 9.21 7.57
N GLU A 51 14.08 8.38 6.64
CA GLU A 51 15.01 8.75 5.57
C GLU A 51 14.26 9.40 4.40
N THR A 52 13.32 8.68 3.79
CA THR A 52 12.45 9.20 2.73
C THR A 52 10.98 8.90 3.00
N PHE A 53 10.09 9.68 2.40
CA PHE A 53 8.67 9.37 2.35
C PHE A 53 8.06 9.81 1.02
N THR A 54 6.91 9.26 0.67
CA THR A 54 6.10 9.62 -0.50
C THR A 54 4.63 9.40 -0.14
N LEU A 55 3.81 10.42 -0.37
CA LEU A 55 2.35 10.29 -0.27
C LEU A 55 1.83 9.67 -1.57
N MET A 56 0.86 8.78 -1.46
CA MET A 56 0.36 8.03 -2.60
C MET A 56 -1.17 7.99 -2.59
N THR A 57 -1.74 8.06 -3.79
CA THR A 57 -3.15 7.86 -4.03
C THR A 57 -3.50 6.37 -4.12
N LEU A 58 -4.81 6.07 -4.13
CA LEU A 58 -5.30 4.73 -4.47
C LEU A 58 -4.74 4.19 -5.78
N GLU A 59 -4.67 5.03 -6.81
CA GLU A 59 -4.18 4.65 -8.13
C GLU A 59 -2.67 4.42 -8.15
N ASP A 60 -1.88 5.18 -7.38
CA ASP A 60 -0.43 4.96 -7.30
C ASP A 60 -0.10 3.58 -6.72
N LEU A 61 -0.80 3.17 -5.65
CA LEU A 61 -0.60 1.85 -5.06
C LEU A 61 -1.08 0.73 -6.00
N TRP A 62 -2.16 0.98 -6.76
CA TRP A 62 -2.60 0.09 -7.81
C TRP A 62 -1.55 -0.09 -8.92
N GLN A 63 -0.89 0.98 -9.36
CA GLN A 63 0.19 0.88 -10.35
C GLN A 63 1.38 0.05 -9.83
N ARG A 64 1.72 0.20 -8.54
CA ARG A 64 2.74 -0.67 -7.90
C ARG A 64 2.31 -2.12 -7.90
N LEU A 65 1.06 -2.42 -7.55
CA LEU A 65 0.49 -3.76 -7.61
C LEU A 65 0.56 -4.35 -9.03
N GLN A 66 0.15 -3.59 -10.04
CA GLN A 66 0.26 -4.00 -11.45
C GLN A 66 1.71 -4.29 -11.84
N SER A 67 2.67 -3.51 -11.36
CA SER A 67 4.09 -3.76 -11.61
C SER A 67 4.58 -5.07 -10.98
N LEU A 68 3.95 -5.53 -9.89
CA LEU A 68 4.33 -6.75 -9.16
C LEU A 68 3.69 -8.03 -9.72
N GLN A 69 2.45 -7.96 -10.21
CA GLN A 69 1.68 -9.15 -10.62
C GLN A 69 1.19 -9.12 -12.08
N GLY A 70 1.27 -7.97 -12.75
CA GLY A 70 0.84 -7.80 -14.14
C GLY A 70 -0.59 -8.29 -14.38
N ASP A 71 -0.74 -9.15 -15.38
CA ASP A 71 -2.02 -9.68 -15.85
C ASP A 71 -2.76 -10.57 -14.84
N LYS A 72 -2.12 -10.93 -13.71
CA LYS A 72 -2.77 -11.68 -12.62
C LYS A 72 -3.67 -10.81 -11.75
N LEU A 73 -3.68 -9.50 -11.96
CA LEU A 73 -4.54 -8.53 -11.30
C LEU A 73 -5.55 -7.92 -12.26
N SER A 74 -6.78 -7.72 -11.81
CA SER A 74 -7.79 -7.00 -12.60
C SER A 74 -8.73 -6.18 -11.71
N ARG A 75 -9.30 -5.11 -12.29
CA ARG A 75 -10.35 -4.27 -11.67
C ARG A 75 -11.60 -4.29 -12.53
N HIS A 76 -12.77 -4.32 -11.90
CA HIS A 76 -14.04 -4.23 -12.60
C HIS A 76 -15.19 -3.90 -11.64
N TRP A 77 -16.31 -3.45 -12.20
CA TRP A 77 -17.51 -3.13 -11.44
C TRP A 77 -18.41 -4.37 -11.26
N ARG A 78 -18.72 -4.72 -10.01
CA ARG A 78 -19.73 -5.74 -9.65
C ARG A 78 -20.80 -5.12 -8.76
N LYS A 79 -22.07 -5.20 -9.16
CA LYS A 79 -23.21 -4.73 -8.35
C LYS A 79 -23.00 -3.32 -7.76
N LYS A 80 -22.51 -2.37 -8.55
CA LYS A 80 -22.20 -0.97 -8.18
C LYS A 80 -21.03 -0.78 -7.19
N VAL A 81 -20.18 -1.78 -7.03
CA VAL A 81 -18.95 -1.68 -6.26
C VAL A 81 -17.79 -2.00 -7.19
N GLU A 82 -16.75 -1.18 -7.16
CA GLU A 82 -15.50 -1.50 -7.83
C GLU A 82 -14.76 -2.57 -7.02
N VAL A 83 -14.37 -3.64 -7.70
CA VAL A 83 -13.76 -4.84 -7.12
C VAL A 83 -12.42 -5.09 -7.81
N MET A 84 -11.45 -5.52 -7.02
CA MET A 84 -10.16 -6.00 -7.49
C MET A 84 -10.09 -7.51 -7.31
N ASP A 85 -9.69 -8.21 -8.38
CA ASP A 85 -9.45 -9.65 -8.39
C ASP A 85 -7.96 -9.94 -8.60
N TRP A 86 -7.44 -10.94 -7.91
CA TRP A 86 -6.07 -11.43 -8.09
C TRP A 86 -5.98 -12.95 -8.05
N GLN A 87 -5.07 -13.50 -8.85
CA GLN A 87 -4.78 -14.94 -8.86
C GLN A 87 -3.80 -15.31 -7.75
N VAL A 88 -4.11 -16.39 -7.06
CA VAL A 88 -3.33 -16.92 -5.95
C VAL A 88 -3.05 -18.40 -6.20
N THR A 89 -1.80 -18.81 -6.10
CA THR A 89 -1.42 -20.22 -6.05
C THR A 89 -1.42 -20.69 -4.59
N GLU A 90 -2.22 -21.71 -4.29
CA GLU A 90 -2.26 -22.37 -2.98
C GLU A 90 -1.07 -23.34 -2.82
N ALA A 91 -0.78 -23.77 -1.60
CA ALA A 91 0.31 -24.70 -1.30
C ALA A 91 0.19 -26.06 -2.02
N ASN A 92 -1.03 -26.44 -2.42
CA ASN A 92 -1.32 -27.65 -3.19
C ASN A 92 -1.13 -27.46 -4.71
N GLY A 93 -0.67 -26.30 -5.15
CA GLY A 93 -0.48 -25.95 -6.57
C GLY A 93 -1.76 -25.52 -7.30
N ARG A 94 -2.92 -25.47 -6.64
CA ARG A 94 -4.17 -24.99 -7.24
C ARG A 94 -4.17 -23.48 -7.35
N GLU A 95 -4.63 -22.98 -8.49
CA GLU A 95 -4.89 -21.56 -8.69
C GLU A 95 -6.31 -21.22 -8.26
N ARG A 96 -6.44 -20.11 -7.54
CA ARG A 96 -7.72 -19.55 -7.11
C ARG A 96 -7.74 -18.05 -7.34
N VAL A 97 -8.89 -17.53 -7.75
CA VAL A 97 -9.15 -16.09 -7.79
C VAL A 97 -9.68 -15.65 -6.43
N ARG A 98 -9.06 -14.61 -5.86
CA ARG A 98 -9.56 -13.88 -4.71
C ARG A 98 -10.04 -12.50 -5.16
N SER A 99 -10.96 -11.93 -4.38
CA SER A 99 -11.60 -10.65 -4.67
C SER A 99 -11.69 -9.80 -3.41
N CYS A 100 -11.51 -8.49 -3.54
CA CYS A 100 -11.81 -7.52 -2.50
C CYS A 100 -12.35 -6.22 -3.11
N SER A 101 -12.97 -5.38 -2.29
CA SER A 101 -13.37 -4.04 -2.75
C SER A 101 -12.12 -3.22 -3.11
N TYR A 102 -12.20 -2.46 -4.20
CA TYR A 102 -11.18 -1.49 -4.58
C TYR A 102 -11.34 -0.23 -3.73
N ARG A 103 -10.76 -0.29 -2.53
CA ARG A 103 -10.74 0.75 -1.49
C ARG A 103 -9.37 0.73 -0.81
N PRO A 104 -8.94 1.82 -0.16
CA PRO A 104 -7.59 1.91 0.41
C PRO A 104 -7.17 0.70 1.24
N GLU A 105 -8.00 0.26 2.18
CA GLU A 105 -7.70 -0.86 3.08
C GLU A 105 -7.60 -2.19 2.31
N GLY A 106 -8.47 -2.38 1.32
CA GLY A 106 -8.48 -3.58 0.49
C GLY A 106 -7.26 -3.67 -0.42
N VAL A 107 -6.88 -2.54 -1.05
CA VAL A 107 -5.71 -2.46 -1.94
C VAL A 107 -4.42 -2.66 -1.14
N LEU A 108 -4.30 -2.03 0.04
CA LEU A 108 -3.14 -2.22 0.92
C LEU A 108 -2.99 -3.67 1.37
N ALA A 109 -4.07 -4.31 1.84
CA ALA A 109 -4.00 -5.71 2.30
C ALA A 109 -3.53 -6.67 1.19
N VAL A 110 -3.93 -6.43 -0.06
CA VAL A 110 -3.49 -7.23 -1.20
C VAL A 110 -2.03 -6.94 -1.56
N TYR A 111 -1.60 -5.68 -1.47
CA TYR A 111 -0.20 -5.30 -1.65
C TYR A 111 0.72 -6.00 -0.65
N GLU A 112 0.37 -5.96 0.63
CA GLU A 112 1.10 -6.65 1.70
C GLU A 112 1.11 -8.17 1.50
N GLU A 113 -0.02 -8.77 1.12
CA GLU A 113 -0.11 -10.21 0.82
C GLU A 113 0.82 -10.62 -0.32
N ILE A 114 0.90 -9.81 -1.39
CA ILE A 114 1.76 -10.08 -2.53
C ILE A 114 3.24 -9.97 -2.14
N LEU A 115 3.62 -8.92 -1.42
CA LEU A 115 5.01 -8.74 -0.98
C LEU A 115 5.46 -9.87 -0.04
N ALA A 116 4.60 -10.28 0.89
CA ALA A 116 4.90 -11.38 1.82
C ALA A 116 5.15 -12.71 1.10
N ARG A 117 4.55 -12.93 -0.08
CA ARG A 117 4.76 -14.14 -0.90
C ARG A 117 6.00 -14.08 -1.79
N GLN A 118 6.52 -12.89 -2.06
CA GLN A 118 7.72 -12.70 -2.89
C GLN A 118 9.01 -12.74 -2.05
N THR A 119 8.89 -12.63 -0.73
CA THR A 119 10.04 -12.76 0.18
C THR A 119 10.33 -14.26 0.38
N PRO A 120 11.54 -14.75 0.00
CA PRO A 120 11.91 -16.16 0.10
C PRO A 120 12.05 -16.67 1.55
#